data_AF-A0A3Q2D7R1-F1
#
_entry.id   AF-A0A3Q2D7R1-F1
#
_cell.length_a   1.000
_cell.length_b   1.000
_cell.length_c   1.000
_cell.angle_alpha   90.00
_cell.angle_beta   90.00
_cell.angle_gamma   90.00
#
_symmetry.space_group_name_H-M   'P 1'
#
loop_
_entity.id
_entity.type
_entity.pdbx_description
1 polymer ?
#
loop_
_entity_poly.entity_id
_entity_poly.type
_entity_poly.pdbx_seq_one_letter_code
_entity_poly.pdbx_strand_id
1 'polypeptide(L)'
;MVVLTDNEDQDYILIEERKCVSLPCSPAKRVSPAKKKQFYINQAIRNSDLTPRAKGKKSLRRQENTRFLANLLEKDECSKDDLEVCSNPAIPSIFTEACTNGNYIQPWGDFMNCSGEEQERLLSLLEEEGARKKNANQLLKDHRNVYPAFAAQECFHRIDRRLRATLRRKQIPMGTLEVIEENLLSFFSAEPNSVYTTILSSSFERLLLHAICQYMDLVSASIDYNGSRQTKVVNKQEEFLPPGLLLSAYLEQMS
;
A
#
# COMPACT_ATOMS: atom_id res chain seq x y z
N MET A 1 -78.41 26.46 46.38
CA MET A 1 -79.53 27.42 46.40
C MET A 1 -78.97 28.69 47.01
N VAL A 2 -79.13 29.83 46.31
CA VAL A 2 -78.91 31.22 46.77
C VAL A 2 -77.48 31.50 47.25
N VAL A 3 -76.64 32.23 46.51
CA VAL A 3 -76.53 33.71 46.49
C VAL A 3 -76.68 34.32 47.87
N LEU A 4 -75.94 35.42 48.09
CA LEU A 4 -76.07 36.45 49.13
C LEU A 4 -74.75 36.52 49.93
N THR A 5 -73.80 37.33 49.46
CA THR A 5 -73.69 38.80 49.64
C THR A 5 -73.53 39.20 51.10
N ASP A 6 -72.32 39.72 51.35
CA ASP A 6 -71.92 40.81 52.22
C ASP A 6 -72.58 40.93 53.59
N ASN A 7 -71.72 40.98 54.61
CA ASN A 7 -71.61 42.23 55.35
C ASN A 7 -70.30 42.35 56.12
N GLU A 8 -69.85 43.61 56.14
CA GLU A 8 -69.23 44.33 57.25
C GLU A 8 -67.72 44.16 57.54
N ASP A 9 -67.08 45.32 57.33
CA ASP A 9 -66.21 46.04 58.25
C ASP A 9 -64.76 45.58 58.48
N GLN A 10 -63.88 46.41 57.92
CA GLN A 10 -62.77 47.11 58.60
C GLN A 10 -61.97 46.29 59.62
N ASP A 11 -60.71 46.04 59.30
CA ASP A 11 -59.60 46.71 59.99
C ASP A 11 -58.26 46.42 59.31
N TYR A 12 -57.50 47.49 59.09
CA TYR A 12 -56.11 47.43 58.69
C TYR A 12 -55.27 47.03 59.92
N ILE A 13 -54.21 46.22 59.73
CA ILE A 13 -52.81 46.56 60.10
C ILE A 13 -51.89 45.32 60.24
N LEU A 14 -50.73 45.45 59.56
CA LEU A 14 -49.37 44.94 59.80
C LEU A 14 -49.08 43.44 59.94
N ILE A 15 -48.60 42.90 58.81
CA ILE A 15 -47.30 42.23 58.62
C ILE A 15 -46.62 41.75 59.90
N GLU A 16 -46.63 40.42 60.11
CA GLU A 16 -45.43 39.69 60.47
C GLU A 16 -45.60 38.20 60.12
N GLU A 17 -45.12 37.77 58.95
CA GLU A 17 -45.05 36.34 58.64
C GLU A 17 -43.62 35.85 58.50
N ARG A 18 -43.28 35.04 59.51
CA ARG A 18 -42.20 34.08 59.56
C ARG A 18 -42.26 33.16 58.32
N LYS A 19 -41.27 33.34 57.44
CA LYS A 19 -40.55 32.32 56.64
C LYS A 19 -41.33 31.03 56.28
N CYS A 20 -41.84 30.95 55.04
CA CYS A 20 -42.19 29.69 54.39
C CYS A 20 -41.75 29.66 52.90
N VAL A 21 -40.82 28.74 52.64
CA VAL A 21 -40.50 27.99 51.40
C VAL A 21 -41.00 28.57 50.07
N SER A 22 -40.11 29.25 49.33
CA SER A 22 -40.34 29.47 47.90
C SER A 22 -40.13 28.16 47.14
N LEU A 23 -41.20 27.72 46.48
CA LEU A 23 -41.23 26.63 45.52
C LEU A 23 -40.16 26.82 44.44
N PRO A 24 -39.56 25.73 43.91
CA PRO A 24 -38.62 25.84 42.81
C PRO A 24 -39.35 26.43 41.60
N CYS A 25 -38.91 27.62 41.19
CA CYS A 25 -39.28 28.23 39.93
C CYS A 25 -38.95 27.23 38.81
N SER A 26 -39.99 26.72 38.14
CA SER A 26 -39.88 25.88 36.95
C SER A 26 -38.85 26.47 35.99
N PRO A 27 -37.85 25.70 35.52
CA PRO A 27 -36.96 26.17 34.47
C PRO A 27 -37.72 26.02 33.15
N ALA A 28 -38.67 26.92 32.89
CA ALA A 28 -39.14 27.19 31.54
C ALA A 28 -38.00 27.88 30.79
N LYS A 29 -36.92 27.14 30.51
CA LYS A 29 -35.94 27.52 29.49
C LYS A 29 -36.73 27.54 28.19
N ARG A 30 -37.12 28.75 27.76
CA ARG A 30 -37.64 29.01 26.41
C ARG A 30 -36.51 28.69 25.45
N VAL A 31 -36.38 27.42 25.09
CA VAL A 31 -35.49 26.96 24.03
C VAL A 31 -36.03 27.59 22.76
N SER A 32 -35.22 28.41 22.09
CA SER A 32 -35.61 29.05 20.84
C SER A 32 -36.15 28.00 19.85
N PRO A 33 -37.16 28.32 19.02
CA PRO A 33 -37.70 27.38 18.04
C PRO A 33 -36.61 26.72 17.18
N ALA A 34 -35.53 27.45 16.90
CA ALA A 34 -34.33 26.95 16.24
C ALA A 34 -33.61 25.83 17.02
N LYS A 35 -33.39 26.01 18.33
CA LYS A 35 -32.76 24.97 19.18
C LYS A 35 -33.67 23.75 19.38
N LYS A 36 -34.99 23.95 19.46
CA LYS A 36 -35.97 22.85 19.52
C LYS A 36 -35.99 22.06 18.21
N LYS A 37 -35.97 22.75 17.06
CA LYS A 37 -35.84 22.12 15.73
C LYS A 37 -34.54 21.34 15.60
N GLN A 38 -33.42 21.90 16.06
CA GLN A 38 -32.12 21.22 16.03
C GLN A 38 -32.10 19.97 16.91
N PHE A 39 -32.75 20.00 18.08
CA PHE A 39 -32.88 18.84 18.96
C PHE A 39 -33.61 17.67 18.26
N TYR A 40 -34.75 17.93 17.62
CA TYR A 40 -35.47 16.90 16.87
C TYR A 40 -34.73 16.45 15.61
N ILE A 41 -33.95 17.33 14.95
CA ILE A 41 -33.09 16.95 13.82
C ILE A 41 -31.96 16.03 14.27
N ASN A 42 -31.35 16.30 15.43
CA ASN A 42 -30.26 15.48 15.97
C ASN A 42 -30.75 14.14 16.53
N GLN A 43 -31.99 14.09 17.02
CA GLN A 43 -32.62 12.87 17.54
C GLN A 43 -33.34 12.06 16.44
N ALA A 44 -33.57 12.64 15.27
CA ALA A 44 -34.14 11.93 14.14
C ALA A 44 -33.14 10.91 13.59
N ILE A 45 -33.61 9.67 13.42
CA ILE A 45 -32.85 8.62 12.76
C ILE A 45 -32.57 9.08 11.32
N ARG A 46 -31.30 9.23 10.95
CA ARG A 46 -30.94 9.69 9.61
C ARG A 46 -31.32 8.59 8.62
N ASN A 47 -31.76 8.96 7.42
CA ASN A 47 -32.06 7.99 6.35
C ASN A 47 -30.84 7.08 6.00
N SER A 48 -29.62 7.51 6.35
CA SER A 48 -28.41 6.68 6.32
C SER A 48 -28.45 5.45 7.22
N ASP A 49 -29.23 5.52 8.29
CA ASP A 49 -29.27 4.54 9.37
C ASP A 49 -30.47 3.59 9.19
N LEU A 50 -31.55 4.06 8.55
CA LEU A 50 -32.76 3.26 8.27
C LEU A 50 -32.72 2.48 6.96
N THR A 51 -31.83 2.81 6.02
CA THR A 51 -31.75 2.10 4.72
C THR A 51 -30.34 1.57 4.44
N PRO A 52 -30.04 0.28 4.73
CA PRO A 52 -28.76 -0.33 4.39
C PRO A 52 -28.56 -0.53 2.88
N ARG A 53 -29.56 -0.22 2.04
CA ARG A 53 -29.67 -0.77 0.67
C ARG A 53 -29.79 0.22 -0.48
N ALA A 54 -29.56 1.52 -0.26
CA ALA A 54 -29.53 2.53 -1.34
C ALA A 54 -28.18 3.23 -1.49
N LYS A 55 -27.08 2.57 -1.12
CA LYS A 55 -25.73 3.05 -1.36
C LYS A 55 -25.15 2.26 -2.55
N GLY A 56 -24.90 2.93 -3.66
CA GLY A 56 -24.22 2.30 -4.81
C GLY A 56 -22.83 1.78 -4.43
N LYS A 57 -22.25 0.88 -5.24
CA LYS A 57 -20.95 0.21 -4.97
C LYS A 57 -19.85 1.16 -4.47
N LYS A 58 -19.79 2.39 -5.01
CA LYS A 58 -18.82 3.42 -4.59
C LYS A 58 -19.03 3.89 -3.15
N SER A 59 -20.28 4.09 -2.73
CA SER A 59 -20.58 4.51 -1.36
C SER A 59 -20.43 3.37 -0.36
N LEU A 60 -20.71 2.12 -0.77
CA LEU A 60 -20.44 0.95 0.05
C LEU A 60 -18.93 0.82 0.31
N ARG A 61 -18.10 0.90 -0.76
CA ARG A 61 -16.63 0.90 -0.64
C ARG A 61 -16.11 2.00 0.27
N ARG A 62 -16.68 3.22 0.21
CA ARG A 62 -16.31 4.32 1.12
C ARG A 62 -16.61 3.96 2.57
N GLN A 63 -17.79 3.41 2.85
CA GLN A 63 -18.18 2.99 4.19
C GLN A 63 -17.31 1.85 4.72
N GLU A 64 -17.01 0.84 3.90
CA GLU A 64 -16.11 -0.26 4.23
C GLU A 64 -14.70 0.25 4.54
N ASN A 65 -14.19 1.17 3.73
CA ASN A 65 -12.87 1.77 3.94
C ASN A 65 -12.84 2.60 5.23
N THR A 66 -13.87 3.41 5.50
CA THR A 66 -14.00 4.15 6.77
C THR A 66 -14.04 3.20 7.98
N ARG A 67 -14.80 2.10 7.90
CA ARG A 67 -14.83 1.09 8.97
C ARG A 67 -13.50 0.39 9.16
N PHE A 68 -12.80 0.08 8.06
CA PHE A 68 -11.49 -0.53 8.10
C PHE A 68 -10.46 0.39 8.79
N LEU A 69 -10.44 1.68 8.43
CA LEU A 69 -9.55 2.68 9.05
C LEU A 69 -9.87 2.88 10.54
N ALA A 70 -11.16 2.93 10.91
CA ALA A 70 -11.56 3.01 12.31
C ALA A 70 -11.12 1.78 13.12
N ASN A 71 -11.24 0.57 12.55
CA ASN A 71 -10.79 -0.66 13.23
C ASN A 71 -9.26 -0.73 13.35
N LEU A 72 -8.52 -0.17 12.39
CA LEU A 72 -7.06 -0.05 12.47
C LEU A 72 -6.63 0.88 13.62
N LEU A 73 -7.35 2.00 13.80
CA LEU A 73 -7.14 2.95 14.90
C LEU A 73 -7.55 2.36 16.26
N GLU A 74 -8.63 1.58 16.34
CA GLU A 74 -9.03 0.90 17.58
C GLU A 74 -8.03 -0.17 18.03
N LYS A 75 -7.30 -0.79 17.09
CA LYS A 75 -6.19 -1.72 17.41
C LYS A 75 -4.91 -1.01 17.84
N ASP A 76 -4.84 0.29 17.63
CA ASP A 76 -3.74 1.16 18.04
C ASP A 76 -4.12 2.00 19.28
N GLU A 77 -5.13 1.56 20.06
CA GLU A 77 -5.22 1.94 21.48
C GLU A 77 -4.03 1.29 22.21
N CYS A 78 -2.88 1.94 22.05
CA CYS A 78 -1.76 1.91 22.95
C CYS A 78 -2.28 2.00 24.38
N SER A 79 -1.87 1.04 25.21
CA SER A 79 -2.16 0.96 26.63
C SER A 79 -2.04 2.33 27.30
N LYS A 80 -3.13 2.79 27.91
CA LYS A 80 -3.27 4.11 28.57
C LYS A 80 -2.39 4.34 29.81
N ASP A 81 -1.38 3.50 30.05
CA ASP A 81 -0.53 3.57 31.26
C ASP A 81 0.88 4.11 31.05
N ASP A 82 1.30 4.44 29.83
CA ASP A 82 2.61 5.09 29.60
C ASP A 82 2.42 6.55 29.17
N LEU A 83 1.96 7.38 30.11
CA LEU A 83 2.23 8.83 30.11
C LEU A 83 3.70 9.08 30.48
N GLU A 84 4.62 8.43 29.75
CA GLU A 84 6.03 8.74 29.80
C GLU A 84 6.38 9.47 28.51
N VAL A 85 6.63 10.76 28.68
CA VAL A 85 7.15 11.73 27.71
C VAL A 85 7.74 11.04 26.47
N CYS A 86 7.05 11.13 25.34
CA CYS A 86 7.60 10.74 24.04
C CYS A 86 8.76 11.70 23.70
N SER A 87 9.92 11.40 24.28
CA SER A 87 11.20 12.12 24.11
C SER A 87 11.97 11.57 22.91
N ASN A 88 11.35 10.70 22.12
CA ASN A 88 11.96 10.18 20.91
C ASN A 88 11.65 11.17 19.78
N PRO A 89 12.64 11.96 19.30
CA PRO A 89 12.42 12.75 18.11
C PRO A 89 11.98 11.80 17.00
N ALA A 90 10.84 12.12 16.36
CA ALA A 90 10.35 11.37 15.22
C ALA A 90 11.51 11.15 14.23
N ILE A 91 11.69 9.92 13.77
CA ILE A 91 12.70 9.59 12.76
C ILE A 91 12.50 10.59 11.61
N PRO A 92 13.53 11.38 11.24
CA PRO A 92 13.38 12.40 10.24
C PRO A 92 12.89 11.76 8.94
N SER A 93 11.90 12.39 8.30
CA SER A 93 11.44 11.97 6.99
C SER A 93 12.61 11.99 6.01
N ILE A 94 12.57 11.15 4.96
CA ILE A 94 13.57 11.16 3.89
C ILE A 94 13.79 12.58 3.33
N PHE A 95 12.73 13.38 3.26
CA PHE A 95 12.83 14.78 2.85
C PHE A 95 13.54 15.66 3.89
N THR A 96 13.26 15.42 5.18
CA THR A 96 13.94 16.13 6.28
C THR A 96 15.43 15.79 6.26
N GLU A 97 15.79 14.53 6.12
CA GLU A 97 17.17 14.08 6.03
C GLU A 97 17.87 14.66 4.79
N ALA A 98 17.25 14.59 3.61
CA ALA A 98 17.82 15.14 2.39
C ALA A 98 18.13 16.65 2.49
N CYS A 99 17.28 17.41 3.18
CA CYS A 99 17.43 18.86 3.35
C CYS A 99 18.33 19.27 4.52
N THR A 100 18.71 18.34 5.41
CA THR A 100 19.50 18.67 6.62
C THR A 100 20.83 17.94 6.69
N ASN A 101 21.02 16.89 5.88
CA ASN A 101 22.26 16.14 5.84
C ASN A 101 23.35 16.97 5.16
N GLY A 102 24.40 17.31 5.94
CA GLY A 102 25.52 18.14 5.48
C GLY A 102 26.26 17.56 4.28
N ASN A 103 26.23 16.23 4.10
CA ASN A 103 26.86 15.57 2.96
C ASN A 103 26.16 15.88 1.63
N TYR A 104 24.86 16.19 1.65
CA TYR A 104 24.14 16.58 0.44
C TYR A 104 24.17 18.09 0.25
N ILE A 105 24.08 18.87 1.33
CA ILE A 105 23.90 20.31 1.28
C ILE A 105 25.06 21.04 0.57
N GLN A 106 26.30 20.58 0.77
CA GLN A 106 27.48 21.22 0.18
C GLN A 106 27.57 20.98 -1.33
N PRO A 107 27.53 19.73 -1.85
CA PRO A 107 27.44 19.49 -3.29
C PRO A 107 26.22 20.14 -3.95
N TRP A 108 25.07 20.18 -3.26
CA TRP A 108 23.87 20.84 -3.77
C TRP A 108 24.04 22.35 -3.88
N GLY A 109 24.68 22.96 -2.88
CA GLY A 109 25.04 24.38 -2.90
C GLY A 109 26.00 24.71 -4.04
N ASP A 110 27.04 23.89 -4.22
CA ASP A 110 28.02 24.06 -5.31
C ASP A 110 27.34 23.98 -6.68
N PHE A 111 26.45 23.01 -6.88
CA PHE A 111 25.67 22.87 -8.11
C PHE A 111 24.74 24.07 -8.37
N MET A 112 24.02 24.55 -7.35
CA MET A 112 23.13 25.70 -7.47
C MET A 112 23.87 27.00 -7.80
N ASN A 113 25.15 27.08 -7.44
CA ASN A 113 26.02 28.23 -7.74
C ASN A 113 26.72 28.14 -9.11
N CYS A 114 26.58 27.02 -9.83
CA CYS A 114 27.08 26.89 -11.19
C CYS A 114 26.25 27.72 -12.20
N SER A 115 26.84 28.03 -13.36
CA SER A 115 26.07 28.57 -14.49
C SER A 115 25.12 27.51 -15.05
N GLY A 116 24.02 27.95 -15.68
CA GLY A 116 23.01 27.02 -16.24
C GLY A 116 23.59 26.04 -17.27
N GLU A 117 24.53 26.49 -18.10
CA GLU A 117 25.22 25.61 -19.08
C GLU A 117 26.05 24.52 -18.40
N GLU A 118 26.69 24.85 -17.26
CA GLU A 118 27.48 23.89 -16.50
C GLU A 118 26.60 22.90 -15.73
N GLN A 119 25.45 23.36 -15.23
CA GLN A 119 24.44 22.48 -14.63
C GLN A 119 23.94 21.44 -15.65
N GLU A 120 23.65 21.86 -16.88
CA GLU A 120 23.21 20.97 -17.96
C GLU A 120 24.29 19.94 -18.34
N ARG A 121 25.56 20.36 -18.39
CA ARG A 121 26.70 19.43 -18.58
C ARG A 121 26.80 18.40 -17.47
N LEU A 122 26.72 18.83 -16.20
CA LEU A 122 26.80 17.95 -15.04
C LEU A 122 25.64 16.94 -15.01
N LEU A 123 24.41 17.39 -15.30
CA LEU A 123 23.25 16.49 -15.39
C LEU A 123 23.40 15.47 -16.50
N SER A 124 23.91 15.89 -17.67
CA SER A 124 24.16 14.98 -18.80
C SER A 124 25.22 13.93 -18.47
N LEU A 125 26.29 14.32 -17.79
CA LEU A 125 27.33 13.40 -17.30
C LEU A 125 26.77 12.39 -16.29
N LEU A 126 25.91 12.83 -15.37
CA LEU A 126 25.26 11.95 -14.39
C LEU A 126 24.26 10.99 -15.06
N GLU A 127 23.56 11.42 -16.10
CA GLU A 127 22.68 10.54 -16.88
C GLU A 127 23.49 9.48 -17.63
N GLU A 128 24.59 9.86 -18.26
CA GLU A 128 25.49 8.94 -18.94
C GLU A 128 26.13 7.96 -17.95
N GLU A 129 26.61 8.43 -16.80
CA GLU A 129 27.18 7.57 -15.76
C GLU A 129 26.11 6.69 -15.11
N GLY A 130 24.88 7.18 -14.97
CA GLY A 130 23.72 6.41 -14.54
C GLY A 130 23.36 5.32 -15.54
N ALA A 131 23.42 5.59 -16.85
CA ALA A 131 23.25 4.60 -17.90
C ALA A 131 24.38 3.56 -17.88
N ARG A 132 25.64 4.00 -17.72
CA ARG A 132 26.80 3.12 -17.56
C ARG A 132 26.72 2.26 -16.30
N LYS A 133 26.24 2.80 -15.17
CA LYS A 133 25.99 2.04 -13.93
C LYS A 133 24.80 1.10 -14.05
N LYS A 134 23.74 1.46 -14.77
CA LYS A 134 22.65 0.53 -15.09
C LYS A 134 23.17 -0.62 -15.97
N ASN A 135 24.00 -0.33 -16.97
CA ASN A 135 24.65 -1.33 -17.80
C ASN A 135 25.70 -2.15 -17.02
N ALA A 136 26.42 -1.55 -16.06
CA ALA A 136 27.38 -2.23 -15.18
C ALA A 136 26.71 -3.03 -14.05
N ASN A 137 25.51 -2.64 -13.62
CA ASN A 137 24.62 -3.44 -12.76
C ASN A 137 23.78 -4.43 -13.59
N GLN A 138 23.80 -4.35 -14.91
CA GLN A 138 23.32 -5.42 -15.82
C GLN A 138 24.45 -6.42 -16.11
N LEU A 139 25.67 -5.90 -16.28
CA LEU A 139 26.95 -6.60 -16.19
C LEU A 139 27.33 -6.80 -14.71
N LEU A 140 26.36 -7.24 -13.89
CA LEU A 140 26.63 -7.65 -12.51
C LEU A 140 27.85 -8.57 -12.53
N LYS A 141 28.91 -8.13 -11.83
CA LYS A 141 30.07 -8.94 -11.50
C LYS A 141 29.60 -10.36 -11.21
N ASP A 142 30.10 -11.29 -12.01
CA ASP A 142 29.79 -12.69 -11.87
C ASP A 142 30.31 -13.19 -10.51
N HIS A 143 29.44 -13.12 -9.50
CA HIS A 143 29.69 -13.65 -8.16
C HIS A 143 29.41 -15.16 -8.10
N ARG A 144 29.25 -15.86 -9.23
CA ARG A 144 29.09 -17.33 -9.29
C ARG A 144 30.45 -18.03 -9.10
N ASN A 145 31.15 -17.73 -8.01
CA ASN A 145 32.50 -18.26 -7.79
C ASN A 145 32.53 -19.70 -7.22
N VAL A 146 31.41 -20.39 -7.03
CA VAL A 146 31.42 -21.84 -6.73
C VAL A 146 30.11 -22.49 -7.21
N TYR A 147 30.21 -23.66 -7.84
CA TYR A 147 29.11 -24.61 -8.07
C TYR A 147 28.37 -24.92 -6.74
N PRO A 148 27.02 -24.78 -6.61
CA PRO A 148 26.01 -24.22 -7.53
C PRO A 148 25.99 -22.68 -7.52
N ALA A 149 25.80 -22.09 -8.70
CA ALA A 149 25.88 -20.65 -8.94
C ALA A 149 25.09 -19.77 -7.94
N PHE A 150 23.91 -20.23 -7.48
CA PHE A 150 23.08 -19.54 -6.49
C PHE A 150 22.18 -20.53 -5.72
N ALA A 151 21.88 -20.23 -4.46
CA ALA A 151 20.89 -20.97 -3.68
C ALA A 151 19.48 -20.80 -4.29
N ALA A 152 18.65 -21.83 -4.23
CA ALA A 152 17.29 -21.84 -4.81
C ALA A 152 16.43 -20.65 -4.35
N GLN A 153 16.61 -20.25 -3.09
CA GLN A 153 15.95 -19.08 -2.51
C GLN A 153 16.37 -17.77 -3.20
N GLU A 154 17.65 -17.58 -3.49
CA GLU A 154 18.17 -16.40 -4.21
C GLU A 154 17.67 -16.37 -5.66
N CYS A 155 17.65 -17.53 -6.33
CA CYS A 155 17.02 -17.70 -7.64
C CYS A 155 15.55 -17.27 -7.62
N PHE A 156 14.81 -17.69 -6.59
CA PHE A 156 13.41 -17.30 -6.44
C PHE A 156 13.26 -15.80 -6.17
N HIS A 157 14.16 -15.19 -5.40
CA HIS A 157 14.15 -13.75 -5.11
C HIS A 157 14.49 -12.87 -6.33
N ARG A 158 15.10 -13.42 -7.39
CA ARG A 158 15.27 -12.72 -8.68
C ARG A 158 13.98 -12.59 -9.47
N ILE A 159 13.04 -13.52 -9.29
CA ILE A 159 11.74 -13.46 -9.96
C ILE A 159 10.98 -12.21 -9.50
N ASP A 160 10.36 -11.48 -10.43
CA ASP A 160 9.56 -10.30 -10.14
C ASP A 160 8.50 -10.59 -9.08
N ARG A 161 8.28 -9.61 -8.19
CA ARG A 161 7.31 -9.71 -7.10
C ARG A 161 5.92 -10.17 -7.56
N ARG A 162 5.48 -9.71 -8.73
CA ARG A 162 4.17 -10.08 -9.31
C ARG A 162 4.14 -11.53 -9.78
N LEU A 163 5.22 -12.01 -10.40
CA LEU A 163 5.34 -13.40 -10.85
C LEU A 163 5.42 -14.34 -9.65
N ARG A 164 6.23 -14.01 -8.63
CA ARG A 164 6.28 -14.77 -7.36
C ARG A 164 4.91 -14.91 -6.70
N ALA A 165 4.11 -13.84 -6.69
CA ALA A 165 2.76 -13.87 -6.12
C ALA A 165 1.82 -14.81 -6.88
N THR A 166 2.01 -14.96 -8.19
CA THR A 166 1.28 -15.94 -9.01
C THR A 166 1.79 -17.36 -8.75
N LEU A 167 3.12 -17.53 -8.64
CA LEU A 167 3.77 -18.82 -8.36
C LEU A 167 3.48 -19.39 -6.96
N ARG A 168 3.02 -18.58 -6.01
CA ARG A 168 2.60 -19.04 -4.68
C ARG A 168 1.14 -19.49 -4.61
N ARG A 169 0.39 -19.42 -5.71
CA ARG A 169 -1.00 -19.86 -5.75
C ARG A 169 -1.04 -21.37 -5.94
N LYS A 170 -1.92 -22.06 -5.20
CA LYS A 170 -2.03 -23.54 -5.17
C LYS A 170 -2.48 -24.21 -6.48
N GLN A 171 -2.58 -23.50 -7.61
CA GLN A 171 -3.11 -24.03 -8.88
C GLN A 171 -2.15 -23.78 -10.04
N ILE A 172 -0.89 -24.19 -9.89
CA ILE A 172 0.07 -24.13 -11.00
C ILE A 172 0.07 -25.50 -11.67
N PRO A 173 -0.15 -25.58 -12.99
CA PRO A 173 0.03 -26.79 -13.76
C PRO A 173 1.52 -27.16 -13.75
N MET A 174 1.93 -28.01 -12.79
CA MET A 174 3.34 -28.32 -12.56
C MET A 174 3.99 -28.96 -13.78
N GLY A 175 3.30 -29.90 -14.44
CA GLY A 175 3.83 -30.52 -15.66
C GLY A 175 4.09 -29.54 -16.80
N THR A 176 3.29 -28.46 -16.93
CA THR A 176 3.58 -27.42 -17.92
C THR A 176 4.81 -26.60 -17.54
N LEU A 177 4.99 -26.33 -16.24
CA LEU A 177 6.17 -25.62 -15.73
C LEU A 177 7.44 -26.44 -15.98
N GLU A 178 7.43 -27.74 -15.65
CA GLU A 178 8.54 -28.69 -15.84
C GLU A 178 8.94 -28.77 -17.31
N VAL A 179 7.98 -28.95 -18.23
CA VAL A 179 8.28 -29.05 -19.67
C VAL A 179 8.93 -27.77 -20.19
N ILE A 180 8.44 -26.59 -19.80
CA ILE A 180 9.06 -25.33 -20.22
C ILE A 180 10.47 -25.20 -19.64
N GLU A 181 10.64 -25.61 -18.39
CA GLU A 181 11.90 -25.56 -17.66
C GLU A 181 12.97 -26.47 -18.26
N GLU A 182 12.63 -27.72 -18.55
CA GLU A 182 13.50 -28.71 -19.20
C GLU A 182 13.91 -28.28 -20.61
N ASN A 183 13.00 -27.67 -21.38
CA ASN A 183 13.31 -27.16 -22.72
C ASN A 183 14.35 -26.03 -22.67
N LEU A 184 14.23 -25.10 -21.73
CA LEU A 184 15.21 -24.02 -21.56
C LEU A 184 16.55 -24.56 -21.04
N LEU A 185 16.50 -25.47 -20.05
CA LEU A 185 17.68 -26.08 -19.47
C LEU A 185 18.48 -26.85 -20.54
N SER A 186 17.83 -27.72 -21.30
CA SER A 186 18.47 -28.52 -22.36
C SER A 186 19.02 -27.63 -23.48
N PHE A 187 18.27 -26.62 -23.93
CA PHE A 187 18.70 -25.72 -24.99
C PHE A 187 19.95 -24.93 -24.60
N PHE A 188 19.94 -24.24 -23.46
CA PHE A 188 21.08 -23.40 -23.05
C PHE A 188 22.27 -24.20 -22.51
N SER A 189 22.05 -25.45 -22.07
CA SER A 189 23.17 -26.36 -21.76
C SER A 189 23.92 -26.82 -23.00
N ALA A 190 23.24 -26.95 -24.14
CA ALA A 190 23.86 -27.31 -25.41
C ALA A 190 24.43 -26.08 -26.15
N GLU A 191 23.68 -24.99 -26.17
CA GLU A 191 24.02 -23.77 -26.91
C GLU A 191 23.81 -22.50 -26.05
N PRO A 192 24.78 -22.18 -25.16
CA PRO A 192 24.64 -21.06 -24.21
C PRO A 192 24.41 -19.69 -24.86
N ASN A 193 24.95 -19.47 -26.06
CA ASN A 193 24.94 -18.19 -26.76
C ASN A 193 23.85 -18.09 -27.85
N SER A 194 23.03 -19.13 -28.01
CA SER A 194 21.95 -19.15 -29.00
C SER A 194 20.69 -18.45 -28.48
N VAL A 195 19.80 -18.08 -29.42
CA VAL A 195 18.51 -17.43 -29.09
C VAL A 195 17.40 -18.47 -29.12
N TYR A 196 16.82 -18.77 -27.96
CA TYR A 196 15.65 -19.65 -27.89
C TYR A 196 14.40 -18.88 -28.33
N THR A 197 13.65 -19.42 -29.28
CA THR A 197 12.43 -18.78 -29.81
C THR A 197 11.27 -19.75 -29.76
N THR A 198 10.16 -19.34 -29.15
CA THR A 198 8.95 -20.16 -29.04
C THR A 198 7.68 -19.34 -29.26
N ILE A 199 6.63 -19.99 -29.75
CA ILE A 199 5.29 -19.40 -29.89
C ILE A 199 4.37 -20.16 -28.93
N LEU A 200 4.05 -19.51 -27.81
CA LEU A 200 3.12 -20.05 -26.82
C LEU A 200 1.73 -19.50 -27.08
N SER A 201 0.74 -20.39 -27.17
CA SER A 201 -0.67 -20.01 -27.39
C SER A 201 -1.28 -19.40 -26.12
N SER A 202 -0.92 -19.93 -24.95
CA SER A 202 -1.41 -19.48 -23.65
C SER A 202 -0.60 -18.30 -23.11
N SER A 203 -1.30 -17.24 -22.70
CA SER A 203 -0.68 -16.13 -21.96
C SER A 203 -0.15 -16.57 -20.60
N PHE A 204 -0.73 -17.63 -20.01
CA PHE A 204 -0.29 -18.18 -18.74
C PHE A 204 1.00 -18.99 -18.90
N GLU A 205 1.13 -19.82 -19.93
CA GLU A 205 2.41 -20.49 -20.25
C GLU A 205 3.53 -19.47 -20.47
N ARG A 206 3.21 -18.38 -21.19
CA ARG A 206 4.16 -17.28 -21.41
C ARG A 206 4.58 -16.62 -20.11
N LEU A 207 3.66 -16.45 -19.16
CA LEU A 207 3.95 -15.96 -17.81
C LEU A 207 4.91 -16.91 -17.07
N LEU A 208 4.66 -18.23 -17.15
CA LEU A 208 5.53 -19.24 -16.52
C LEU A 208 6.93 -19.22 -17.13
N LEU A 209 7.03 -19.15 -18.46
CA LEU A 209 8.30 -19.03 -19.17
C LEU A 209 9.09 -17.81 -18.69
N HIS A 210 8.45 -16.65 -18.58
CA HIS A 210 9.12 -15.45 -18.07
C HIS A 210 9.62 -15.63 -16.63
N ALA A 211 8.86 -16.33 -15.78
CA ALA A 211 9.28 -16.61 -14.42
C ALA A 211 10.48 -17.58 -14.34
N ILE A 212 10.47 -18.65 -15.16
CA ILE A 212 11.60 -19.59 -15.27
C ILE A 212 12.83 -18.86 -15.79
N CYS A 213 12.69 -18.01 -16.81
CA CYS A 213 13.81 -17.24 -17.34
C CYS A 213 14.46 -16.38 -16.24
N GLN A 214 13.67 -15.66 -15.45
CA GLN A 214 14.20 -14.86 -14.34
C GLN A 214 14.87 -15.72 -13.25
N TYR A 215 14.33 -16.91 -12.99
CA TYR A 215 14.91 -17.86 -12.04
C TYR A 215 16.28 -18.40 -12.50
N MET A 216 16.40 -18.71 -13.80
CA MET A 216 17.61 -19.20 -14.46
C MET A 216 18.58 -18.09 -14.89
N ASP A 217 18.32 -16.84 -14.52
CA ASP A 217 19.12 -15.67 -14.88
C ASP A 217 19.16 -15.35 -16.39
N LEU A 218 18.15 -15.80 -17.14
CA LEU A 218 17.95 -15.55 -18.57
C LEU A 218 17.09 -14.30 -18.82
N VAL A 219 17.28 -13.68 -19.97
CA VAL A 219 16.48 -12.52 -20.42
C VAL A 219 15.43 -12.99 -21.41
N SER A 220 14.18 -12.63 -21.20
CA SER A 220 13.06 -13.01 -22.07
C SER A 220 12.25 -11.80 -22.54
N ALA A 221 11.84 -11.80 -23.79
CA ALA A 221 11.04 -10.74 -24.41
C ALA A 221 9.98 -11.34 -25.33
N SER A 222 8.75 -10.81 -25.22
CA SER A 222 7.61 -11.26 -26.04
C SER A 222 7.20 -10.18 -27.03
N ILE A 223 7.16 -10.53 -28.32
CA ILE A 223 6.80 -9.64 -29.43
C ILE A 223 5.65 -10.24 -30.25
N ASP A 224 4.81 -9.39 -30.82
CA ASP A 224 3.74 -9.83 -31.72
C ASP A 224 4.32 -9.95 -33.15
N TYR A 225 4.26 -11.15 -33.72
CA TYR A 225 4.79 -11.46 -35.06
C TYR A 225 3.77 -12.30 -35.84
N ASN A 226 3.38 -11.84 -37.03
CA ASN A 226 2.38 -12.50 -37.89
C ASN A 226 1.07 -12.87 -37.16
N GLY A 227 0.58 -11.98 -36.30
CA GLY A 227 -0.66 -12.21 -35.54
C GLY A 227 -0.55 -13.20 -34.37
N SER A 228 0.64 -13.76 -34.14
CA SER A 228 0.93 -14.64 -33.00
C SER A 228 1.98 -14.01 -32.09
N ARG A 229 1.88 -14.25 -30.78
CA ARG A 229 2.84 -13.68 -29.83
C ARG A 229 4.03 -14.62 -29.63
N GLN A 230 5.15 -14.25 -30.21
CA GLN A 230 6.42 -14.96 -30.13
C GLN A 230 7.21 -14.51 -28.91
N THR A 231 7.87 -15.45 -28.23
CA THR A 231 8.75 -15.18 -27.09
C THR A 231 10.17 -15.59 -27.43
N LYS A 232 11.12 -14.68 -27.22
CA LYS A 232 12.55 -14.89 -27.38
C LYS A 232 13.22 -14.90 -26.02
N VAL A 233 14.16 -15.80 -25.83
CA VAL A 233 14.96 -15.94 -24.62
C VAL A 233 16.42 -15.96 -25.01
N VAL A 234 17.24 -15.22 -24.26
CA VAL A 234 18.68 -15.13 -24.46
C VAL A 234 19.39 -15.28 -23.12
N ASN A 235 20.54 -15.95 -23.15
CA ASN A 235 21.49 -15.89 -22.05
C ASN A 235 22.24 -14.57 -22.12
N LYS A 236 22.35 -13.87 -21.00
CA LYS A 236 23.09 -12.61 -20.90
C LYS A 236 24.58 -12.83 -20.56
N GLN A 237 24.94 -14.07 -20.26
CA GLN A 237 26.26 -14.49 -19.78
C GLN A 237 26.96 -15.31 -20.88
N GLU A 238 28.29 -15.36 -20.87
CA GLU A 238 29.07 -16.17 -21.84
C GLU A 238 28.85 -17.67 -21.65
N GLU A 239 28.66 -18.10 -20.38
CA GLU A 239 28.36 -19.46 -20.01
C GLU A 239 26.96 -19.55 -19.37
N PHE A 240 26.27 -20.65 -19.66
CA PHE A 240 25.01 -20.97 -19.00
C PHE A 240 25.28 -21.79 -17.74
N LEU A 241 24.92 -21.23 -16.58
CA LEU A 241 25.07 -21.90 -15.29
C LEU A 241 23.68 -22.18 -14.72
N PRO A 242 23.20 -23.43 -14.76
CA PRO A 242 21.87 -23.76 -14.28
C PRO A 242 21.77 -23.59 -12.76
N PRO A 243 20.58 -23.30 -12.23
CA PRO A 243 20.35 -23.25 -10.80
C PRO A 243 20.55 -24.64 -10.17
N GLY A 244 21.04 -24.69 -8.92
CA GLY A 244 21.29 -25.96 -8.24
C GLY A 244 20.03 -26.76 -7.90
N LEU A 245 18.88 -26.10 -7.84
CA LEU A 245 17.55 -26.69 -7.73
C LEU A 245 16.67 -26.02 -8.78
N LEU A 246 15.85 -26.81 -9.47
CA LEU A 246 14.89 -26.31 -10.46
C LEU A 246 13.72 -25.59 -9.78
N LEU A 247 13.09 -24.65 -10.50
CA LEU A 247 11.95 -23.87 -10.01
C LEU A 247 10.76 -24.78 -9.70
N SER A 248 10.46 -25.75 -10.58
CA SER A 248 9.42 -26.77 -10.34
C SER A 248 9.60 -27.47 -8.99
N ALA A 249 10.75 -28.11 -8.80
CA ALA A 249 11.10 -28.79 -7.54
C ALA A 249 11.11 -27.84 -6.33
N TYR A 250 11.55 -26.59 -6.51
CA TYR A 250 11.53 -25.59 -5.45
C TYR A 250 10.09 -25.21 -5.02
N LEU A 251 9.17 -25.09 -5.99
CA LEU A 251 7.76 -24.79 -5.70
C LEU A 251 7.06 -25.96 -5.01
N GLU A 252 7.37 -27.21 -5.38
CA GLU A 252 6.85 -28.41 -4.70
C GLU A 252 7.26 -28.47 -3.23
N GLN A 253 8.49 -28.07 -2.90
CA GLN A 253 8.95 -28.00 -1.50
C GLN A 253 8.22 -26.93 -0.67
N MET A 254 7.58 -25.94 -1.32
CA MET A 254 6.85 -24.86 -0.67
C MET A 254 5.33 -25.10 -0.58
N SER A 255 4.78 -26.14 -1.23
CA SER A 255 3.34 -26.41 -1.32
C SER A 255 2.80 -27.21 -0.14
#